data_AF-A0A7S8ZSN5-F1
#
_entry.id   AF-A0A7S8ZSN5-F1
#
_cell.length_a   1.000
_cell.length_b   1.000
_cell.length_c   1.000
_cell.angle_alpha   90.00
_cell.angle_beta   90.00
_cell.angle_gamma   90.00
#
_symmetry.space_group_name_H-M   'P 1'
#
loop_
_entity.id
_entity.type
_entity.pdbx_description
1 polymer ?
#
loop_
_entity_poly.entity_id
_entity_poly.type
_entity_poly.pdbx_seq_one_letter_code
_entity_poly.pdbx_strand_id
1 'polypeptide(L)' 'MKTVINQRIVLAKRPVGEPKHSDFRIEQVELHELKQGEILLKTIYLSLDPYMRGRMSDAPSYNTKYKKIGRIIY' A
#
# COMPACT_ATOMS: atom_id res chain seq x y z
N MET A 1 -18.57 -7.02 17.02
CA MET A 1 -17.23 -6.38 17.06
C MET A 1 -17.32 -5.00 16.41
N LYS A 2 -16.41 -4.08 16.70
CA LYS A 2 -16.47 -2.71 16.14
C LYS A 2 -15.95 -2.72 14.69
N THR A 3 -16.77 -2.27 13.75
CA THR A 3 -16.32 -1.97 12.38
C THR A 3 -15.18 -0.96 12.42
N VAL A 4 -14.04 -1.29 11.82
CA VAL A 4 -12.90 -0.40 11.69
C VAL A 4 -12.79 0.05 10.24
N ILE A 5 -12.93 1.36 10.02
CA ILE A 5 -12.65 1.97 8.73
C ILE A 5 -11.16 2.33 8.68
N ASN A 6 -10.41 1.66 7.81
CA ASN A 6 -8.99 1.89 7.59
C ASN A 6 -8.79 2.83 6.40
N GLN A 7 -7.99 3.88 6.60
CA GLN A 7 -7.52 4.71 5.50
C GLN A 7 -6.24 4.09 4.91
N ARG A 8 -6.20 3.91 3.59
CA ARG A 8 -5.03 3.37 2.89
C ARG A 8 -4.62 4.26 1.72
N ILE A 9 -3.32 4.33 1.46
CA ILE A 9 -2.76 4.91 0.25
C ILE A 9 -2.42 3.77 -0.70
N VAL A 10 -3.02 3.77 -1.89
CA VAL A 10 -2.80 2.74 -2.90
C VAL A 10 -2.10 3.32 -4.13
N LEU A 11 -1.33 2.47 -4.81
CA LEU A 11 -0.80 2.81 -6.13
C LEU A 11 -1.93 2.80 -7.14
N ALA A 12 -2.32 3.96 -7.64
CA ALA A 12 -3.35 4.12 -8.66
C ALA A 12 -2.77 3.95 -10.08
N LYS A 13 -1.54 4.41 -10.30
CA LYS A 13 -0.80 4.30 -11.56
C LYS A 13 0.68 4.15 -11.29
N ARG A 14 1.42 3.51 -12.21
CA ARG A 14 2.89 3.47 -12.14
C ARG A 14 3.48 4.82 -12.54
N PRO A 15 4.37 5.40 -11.72
CA PRO A 15 5.08 6.63 -12.06
C PRO A 15 5.96 6.46 -13.30
N VAL A 16 5.85 7.40 -14.23
CA VAL A 16 6.82 7.61 -15.32
C VAL A 16 7.67 8.82 -14.93
N GLY A 17 8.96 8.58 -14.67
CA GLY A 17 9.83 9.57 -14.01
C GLY A 17 9.56 9.67 -12.51
N GLU A 18 9.48 10.90 -12.01
CA GLU A 18 9.16 11.21 -10.61
C GLU A 18 7.69 10.90 -10.26
N PRO A 19 7.40 10.36 -9.07
CA PRO A 19 6.02 10.15 -8.61
C PRO A 19 5.22 11.45 -8.54
N LYS A 20 3.98 11.39 -9.02
CA LYS A 20 3.03 12.50 -8.97
C LYS A 20 1.86 12.15 -8.05
N HIS A 21 1.14 13.15 -7.58
CA HIS A 21 -0.08 12.93 -6.79
C HIS A 21 -1.09 12.01 -7.48
N SER A 22 -1.21 12.09 -8.80
CA SER A 22 -2.09 11.25 -9.61
C SER A 22 -1.72 9.76 -9.63
N ASP A 23 -0.50 9.42 -9.22
CA ASP A 23 -0.04 8.02 -9.16
C ASP A 23 -0.58 7.29 -7.93
N PHE A 24 -1.15 8.03 -6.96
CA PHE A 24 -1.67 7.51 -5.72
C PHE A 24 -3.16 7.83 -5.55
N ARG A 25 -3.84 7.05 -4.70
CA ARG A 25 -5.20 7.34 -4.25
C ARG A 25 -5.33 7.03 -2.77
N ILE A 26 -6.08 7.86 -2.06
CA ILE A 26 -6.50 7.59 -0.69
C ILE A 26 -7.85 6.89 -0.73
N GLU A 27 -7.97 5.78 -0.03
CA GLU A 27 -9.20 5.01 0.07
C GLU A 27 -9.55 4.74 1.52
N GLN A 28 -10.84 4.63 1.81
CA GLN A 28 -11.36 4.11 3.07
C GLN A 28 -11.91 2.71 2.83
N VAL A 29 -11.50 1.74 3.66
CA VAL A 29 -11.96 0.36 3.56
C VAL A 29 -12.35 -0.16 4.93
N GLU A 30 -13.45 -0.90 4.99
CA GLU A 30 -13.81 -1.66 6.19
C GLU A 30 -12.86 -2.84 6.35
N LEU A 31 -12.32 -3.01 7.56
CA LEU A 31 -11.52 -4.18 7.91
C LEU A 31 -12.43 -5.36 8.27
N HIS A 32 -12.10 -6.52 7.72
CA HIS A 32 -12.77 -7.78 8.07
C HIS A 32 -12.38 -8.25 9.48
N GLU A 33 -13.19 -9.15 10.04
CA GLU A 33 -12.85 -9.80 11.30
C GLU A 33 -11.54 -10.59 11.19
N LEU A 34 -10.74 -10.52 12.26
CA LEU A 34 -9.46 -11.22 12.35
C LEU A 34 -9.68 -12.73 12.36
N LYS A 35 -8.83 -13.45 11.63
CA LYS A 35 -8.77 -14.92 11.67
C LYS A 35 -7.81 -15.39 12.76
N GLN A 36 -7.90 -16.67 13.10
CA GLN A 36 -6.99 -17.30 14.05
C GLN A 36 -5.53 -17.08 13.63
N GLY A 37 -4.72 -16.51 14.52
CA GLY A 37 -3.31 -16.21 14.28
C GLY A 37 -3.02 -14.87 13.61
N GLU A 38 -4.05 -14.08 13.27
CA GLU A 38 -3.88 -12.71 12.79
C GLU A 38 -3.91 -11.70 13.96
N ILE A 39 -3.26 -10.55 13.76
CA ILE A 39 -3.29 -9.43 14.70
C ILE A 39 -3.67 -8.14 13.97
N LEU A 40 -4.37 -7.25 14.67
CA LEU A 40 -4.67 -5.91 14.17
C LEU A 40 -3.63 -4.91 14.68
N LEU A 41 -2.98 -4.21 13.74
CA LEU A 41 -1.99 -3.17 14.04
C LEU A 41 -2.54 -1.80 13.66
N LYS A 42 -2.22 -0.79 14.48
CA LYS A 42 -2.43 0.62 14.15
C LYS A 42 -1.08 1.26 13.82
N THR A 43 -0.87 1.61 12.55
CA THR A 43 0.31 2.35 12.12
C THR A 43 0.31 3.75 12.76
N ILE A 44 1.39 4.08 13.47
CA ILE A 44 1.59 5.43 14.06
C ILE A 44 2.56 6.24 13.19
N TYR A 45 3.60 5.56 12.68
CA TYR A 45 4.62 6.15 11.82
C TYR A 45 4.87 5.26 10.61
N LEU A 46 5.19 5.87 9.47
CA LEU A 46 5.54 5.19 8.22
C LEU A 46 6.91 5.71 7.77
N SER A 47 7.86 4.79 7.58
CA SER A 47 9.14 5.13 6.94
C SER A 47 8.90 5.45 5.46
N LEU A 48 9.58 6.46 4.93
CA LEU A 48 9.59 6.79 3.51
C LEU A 48 11.03 6.74 3.02
N ASP A 49 11.34 5.71 2.23
CA ASP A 49 12.71 5.39 1.83
C ASP A 49 12.88 5.40 0.31
N PRO A 50 14.05 5.79 -0.23
CA PRO A 50 14.30 5.83 -1.67
C PRO A 50 13.99 4.52 -2.41
N TYR A 51 14.19 3.36 -1.76
CA TYR A 51 13.94 2.05 -2.36
C TYR A 51 12.47 1.83 -2.75
N MET A 52 11.53 2.56 -2.14
CA MET A 52 10.10 2.49 -2.45
C MET A 52 9.82 2.82 -3.93
N ARG A 53 10.63 3.69 -4.55
CA ARG A 53 10.49 4.03 -5.97
C ARG A 53 10.63 2.80 -6.88
N GLY A 54 11.55 1.90 -6.54
CA GLY A 54 11.73 0.64 -7.28
C GLY A 54 10.51 -0.29 -7.15
N ARG A 55 9.86 -0.28 -5.98
CA ARG A 55 8.67 -1.11 -5.69
C ARG A 55 7.42 -0.67 -6.46
N MET A 56 7.36 0.59 -6.90
CA MET A 56 6.29 1.13 -7.73
C MET A 56 6.42 0.76 -9.22
N SER A 57 7.59 0.28 -9.64
CA SER A 57 7.88 -0.16 -11.02
C SER A 57 7.39 -1.59 -11.29
N ASP A 58 7.14 -1.93 -12.55
CA ASP A 58 6.97 -3.31 -13.03
C ASP A 58 8.28 -3.97 -13.46
N ALA A 59 9.39 -3.23 -13.45
CA ALA A 59 10.72 -3.74 -13.78
C ALA A 59 11.02 -5.06 -13.03
N PRO A 60 11.83 -5.96 -13.64
CA PRO A 60 12.26 -7.19 -12.98
C PRO A 60 12.82 -6.90 -11.59
N SER A 61 12.29 -7.58 -10.58
CA SER A 61 12.69 -7.43 -9.19
C SER A 61 12.59 -8.79 -8.53
N TYR A 62 13.58 -9.13 -7.72
CA TYR A 62 13.62 -10.39 -6.97
C TYR A 62 12.46 -10.52 -5.97
N ASN A 63 11.77 -9.42 -5.63
CA ASN A 63 10.65 -9.40 -4.71
C ASN A 63 9.38 -8.90 -5.43
N THR A 64 8.50 -9.82 -5.82
CA THR A 64 7.38 -9.56 -6.75
C THR A 64 6.06 -9.15 -6.08
N LYS A 65 5.99 -9.07 -4.74
CA LYS A 65 4.73 -8.90 -3.97
C LYS A 65 3.93 -7.63 -4.27
N TYR A 66 4.56 -6.56 -4.78
CA TYR A 66 3.92 -5.25 -5.02
C TYR A 66 3.72 -4.89 -6.49
N LYS A 67 3.78 -5.87 -7.40
CA LYS A 67 3.60 -5.62 -8.83
C LYS A 67 2.15 -5.35 -9.26
N LYS A 68 1.15 -5.36 -8.38
CA LYS A 68 -0.26 -5.15 -8.76
C LYS A 68 -0.75 -3.76 -8.37
N ILE A 69 -1.30 -3.01 -9.33
CA ILE A 69 -1.99 -1.74 -9.11
C ILE A 69 -3.17 -1.94 -8.15
N GLY A 70 -3.44 -0.94 -7.31
CA GLY A 70 -4.50 -1.00 -6.30
C GLY A 70 -4.10 -1.70 -5.00
N ARG A 71 -2.83 -2.12 -4.86
CA ARG A 71 -2.31 -2.58 -3.57
C ARG A 71 -1.79 -1.42 -2.73
N ILE A 72 -1.92 -1.63 -1.42
CA ILE A 72 -1.22 -0.86 -0.40
C ILE A 72 0.27 -1.02 -0.67
N ILE A 73 0.96 0.10 -0.78
CA ILE A 73 2.39 0.07 -1.09
C ILE A 73 3.17 -0.22 0.19
N TYR A 74 2.64 0.14 1.37
CA TYR A 74 3.10 -0.23 2.72
C TYR A 74 1.96 -0.17 3.75
#